data_AF-A0A4R2Z5U8-F1
#
_entry.id   AF-A0A4R2Z5U8-F1
#
_cell.length_a   1.000
_cell.length_b   1.000
_cell.length_c   1.000
_cell.angle_alpha   90.00
_cell.angle_beta   90.00
_cell.angle_gamma   90.00
#
_symmetry.space_group_name_H-M   'P 1'
#
loop_
_entity.id
_entity.type
_entity.pdbx_description
1 polymer ?
#
loop_
_entity_poly.entity_id
_entity_poly.type
_entity_poly.pdbx_seq_one_letter_code
_entity_poly.pdbx_strand_id
1 'polypeptide(L)'
;MKGLVNDVLSIFYPKSVKPVLIRSGLSHREIASLQAVGVTTVSWATSMEELNNAIVKKALDAGAVGYHITNVESHKPGKEEQHVMAATATFYHINHKVAYD
;
A
#
# COMPACT_ATOMS: atom_id res chain seq x y z
N MET A 1 14.33 14.76 -28.61
CA MET A 1 13.21 15.37 -27.85
C MET A 1 11.97 14.46 -27.85
N LYS A 2 12.06 13.21 -27.37
CA LYS A 2 10.93 12.27 -27.22
C LYS A 2 10.67 11.84 -25.77
N GLY A 3 11.55 12.21 -24.83
CA GLY A 3 11.47 11.78 -23.42
C GLY A 3 10.47 12.56 -22.57
N LEU A 4 10.31 13.87 -22.82
CA LEU A 4 9.45 14.74 -22.02
C LEU A 4 7.94 14.41 -22.13
N VAL A 5 7.49 13.87 -23.26
CA VAL A 5 6.06 13.52 -23.45
C VAL A 5 5.68 12.27 -22.64
N ASN A 6 6.60 11.31 -22.46
CA ASN A 6 6.34 10.13 -21.64
C ASN A 6 6.32 10.43 -20.15
N ASP A 7 7.12 11.40 -19.69
CA ASP A 7 7.13 11.80 -18.28
C ASP A 7 5.82 12.49 -17.88
N VAL A 8 5.27 13.35 -18.73
CA VAL A 8 3.98 14.02 -18.46
C VAL A 8 2.81 13.05 -18.49
N LEU A 9 2.81 12.06 -19.38
CA LEU A 9 1.75 11.03 -19.41
C LEU A 9 1.77 10.16 -18.14
N SER A 10 2.93 9.91 -17.53
CA SER A 10 3.00 9.13 -16.28
C SER A 10 2.34 9.81 -15.07
N ILE A 11 2.12 11.14 -15.14
CA ILE A 11 1.42 11.92 -14.11
C ILE A 11 -0.11 11.73 -14.22
N PHE A 12 -0.62 11.49 -15.44
CA PHE A 12 -2.06 11.31 -15.71
C PHE A 12 -2.50 9.86 -15.80
N TYR A 13 -1.56 8.92 -15.95
CA TYR A 13 -1.84 7.50 -15.79
C TYR A 13 -1.49 7.10 -14.36
N PRO A 14 -2.46 6.97 -13.43
CA PRO A 14 -2.19 6.24 -12.20
C PRO A 14 -1.70 4.86 -12.63
N LYS A 15 -0.39 4.61 -12.49
CA LYS A 15 0.11 3.24 -12.59
C LYS A 15 -0.76 2.45 -11.62
N SER A 16 -1.48 1.46 -12.15
CA SER A 16 -2.19 0.50 -11.32
C SER A 16 -1.12 -0.29 -10.58
N VAL A 17 -0.59 0.30 -9.51
CA VAL A 17 0.35 -0.37 -8.63
C VAL A 17 -0.47 -1.45 -7.97
N LYS A 18 -0.13 -2.70 -8.30
CA LYS A 18 -0.85 -3.86 -7.79
C LYS A 18 -0.63 -3.90 -6.28
N PRO A 19 -1.71 -3.94 -5.47
CA PRO A 19 -1.57 -4.07 -4.04
C PRO A 19 -0.90 -5.40 -3.69
N VAL A 20 -0.16 -5.40 -2.60
CA VAL A 20 0.32 -6.63 -1.96
C VAL A 20 -0.89 -7.32 -1.35
N LEU A 21 -1.17 -8.55 -1.82
CA LEU A 21 -2.28 -9.35 -1.33
C LEU A 21 -1.87 -10.03 -0.03
N ILE A 22 -2.68 -9.85 1.01
CA ILE A 22 -2.47 -10.48 2.32
C ILE A 22 -3.20 -11.83 2.36
N ARG A 23 -4.38 -11.89 1.73
CA ARG A 23 -5.18 -13.10 1.64
C ARG A 23 -4.77 -13.92 0.41
N SER A 24 -4.49 -15.20 0.64
CA SER A 24 -4.26 -16.19 -0.42
C SER A 24 -5.58 -16.71 -1.00
N GLY A 25 -5.50 -17.31 -2.19
CA GLY A 25 -6.65 -17.98 -2.82
C GLY A 25 -7.72 -17.05 -3.40
N LEU A 26 -7.39 -15.77 -3.63
CA LEU A 26 -8.28 -14.86 -4.36
C LEU A 26 -8.35 -15.26 -5.83
N SER A 27 -9.57 -15.36 -6.35
CA SER A 27 -9.80 -15.55 -7.78
C SER A 27 -9.35 -14.35 -8.60
N HIS A 28 -9.10 -14.55 -9.89
CA HIS A 28 -8.80 -13.44 -10.81
C HIS A 28 -9.86 -12.34 -10.79
N ARG A 29 -11.14 -12.73 -10.61
CA ARG A 29 -12.27 -11.80 -10.53
C ARG A 29 -12.24 -10.97 -9.24
N GLU A 30 -11.97 -11.60 -8.10
CA GLU A 30 -11.82 -10.89 -6.82
C GLU A 30 -10.64 -9.91 -6.88
N ILE A 31 -9.50 -10.32 -7.47
CA ILE A 31 -8.34 -9.43 -7.64
C ILE A 31 -8.68 -8.24 -8.54
N ALA A 32 -9.46 -8.45 -9.61
CA ALA A 32 -9.90 -7.37 -10.50
C ALA A 32 -10.93 -6.44 -9.84
N SER A 33 -11.64 -6.91 -8.80
CA SER A 33 -12.65 -6.15 -8.05
C SER A 33 -12.09 -5.36 -6.86
N LEU A 34 -10.77 -5.37 -6.64
CA LEU A 34 -10.16 -4.69 -5.52
C LEU A 34 -10.42 -3.19 -5.56
N GLN A 35 -10.90 -2.67 -4.44
CA GLN A 35 -11.20 -1.25 -4.28
C GLN A 35 -10.49 -0.70 -3.05
N ALA A 36 -9.87 0.47 -3.20
CA ALA A 36 -9.29 1.21 -2.08
C ALA A 36 -10.39 1.66 -1.12
N VAL A 37 -10.24 1.36 0.17
CA VAL A 37 -11.25 1.67 1.21
C VAL A 37 -10.76 2.58 2.32
N GLY A 38 -9.44 2.76 2.45
CA GLY A 38 -8.89 3.57 3.53
C GLY A 38 -7.38 3.73 3.44
N VAL A 39 -6.87 4.68 4.22
CA VAL A 39 -5.45 4.98 4.34
C VAL A 39 -5.04 4.83 5.81
N THR A 40 -3.87 4.23 6.04
CA THR A 40 -3.25 4.16 7.36
C THR A 40 -1.84 4.73 7.33
N THR A 41 -1.36 5.13 8.50
CA THR A 41 0.04 5.49 8.73
C THR A 41 0.67 4.63 9.83
N VAL A 42 1.98 4.42 9.71
CA VAL A 42 2.87 3.89 10.74
C VAL A 42 4.04 4.88 10.81
N SER A 43 4.50 5.27 12.00
CA SER A 43 5.50 6.34 12.16
C SER A 43 6.51 6.07 13.29
N TRP A 44 6.71 4.80 13.62
CA TRP A 44 7.53 4.38 14.78
C TRP A 44 8.47 3.22 14.45
N ALA A 45 8.39 2.63 13.26
CA ALA A 45 9.16 1.44 12.93
C ALA A 45 10.65 1.78 12.81
N THR A 46 11.53 0.91 13.25
CA THR A 46 12.99 1.14 13.17
C THR A 46 13.63 0.44 11.98
N SER A 47 12.86 -0.44 11.32
CA SER A 47 13.27 -1.18 10.13
C SER A 47 12.11 -1.31 9.14
N MET A 48 12.44 -1.63 7.88
CA MET A 48 11.43 -1.90 6.86
C MET A 48 10.60 -3.15 7.20
N GLU A 49 11.21 -4.14 7.86
CA GLU A 49 10.51 -5.34 8.30
C GLU A 49 9.45 -5.02 9.36
N GLU A 50 9.81 -4.25 10.40
CA GLU A 50 8.85 -3.79 11.41
C GLU A 50 7.73 -2.95 10.81
N LEU A 51 8.09 -2.06 9.88
CA LEU A 51 7.14 -1.21 9.18
C LEU A 51 6.13 -2.03 8.38
N ASN A 52 6.62 -3.02 7.63
CA ASN A 52 5.78 -3.91 6.83
C ASN A 52 4.89 -4.77 7.73
N ASN A 53 5.44 -5.36 8.80
CA ASN A 53 4.68 -6.16 9.75
C ASN A 53 3.58 -5.35 10.42
N ALA A 54 3.85 -4.09 10.79
CA ALA A 54 2.85 -3.19 11.37
C ALA A 54 1.71 -2.86 10.37
N ILE A 55 2.05 -2.64 9.10
CA ILE A 55 1.05 -2.39 8.05
C ILE A 55 0.20 -3.63 7.78
N VAL A 56 0.82 -4.81 7.66
CA VAL A 56 0.11 -6.09 7.48
C VAL A 56 -0.85 -6.34 8.63
N LYS A 57 -0.41 -6.12 9.88
CA LYS A 57 -1.26 -6.27 11.06
C LYS A 57 -2.47 -5.33 11.00
N LYS A 58 -2.25 -4.03 10.73
CA LYS A 58 -3.33 -3.05 10.59
C LYS A 58 -4.30 -3.40 9.46
N ALA A 59 -3.79 -3.93 8.36
CA ALA A 59 -4.62 -4.34 7.23
C ALA A 59 -5.50 -5.55 7.59
N LEU A 60 -4.94 -6.54 8.30
CA LEU A 60 -5.70 -7.68 8.84
C LEU A 60 -6.77 -7.23 9.84
N ASP A 61 -6.41 -6.35 10.77
CA ASP A 61 -7.34 -5.79 11.77
C ASP A 61 -8.50 -5.02 11.12
N ALA A 62 -8.24 -4.39 9.96
CA ALA A 62 -9.25 -3.69 9.15
C ALA A 62 -10.08 -4.63 8.25
N GLY A 63 -9.76 -5.92 8.19
CA GLY A 63 -10.39 -6.88 7.27
C GLY A 63 -9.99 -6.69 5.80
N ALA A 64 -8.87 -6.02 5.53
CA ALA A 64 -8.39 -5.78 4.19
C ALA A 64 -7.79 -7.03 3.55
N VAL A 65 -7.99 -7.18 2.25
CA VAL A 65 -7.44 -8.30 1.47
C VAL A 65 -6.10 -7.96 0.83
N GLY A 66 -5.75 -6.68 0.79
CA GLY A 66 -4.45 -6.21 0.33
C GLY A 66 -4.14 -4.78 0.77
N TYR A 67 -2.89 -4.37 0.60
CA TYR A 67 -2.41 -3.04 0.91
C TYR A 67 -1.40 -2.57 -0.14
N HIS A 68 -1.21 -1.27 -0.23
CA HIS A 68 -0.17 -0.66 -1.05
C HIS A 68 0.48 0.47 -0.25
N ILE A 69 1.78 0.35 -0.01
CA ILE A 69 2.57 1.43 0.61
C ILE A 69 2.75 2.55 -0.42
N THR A 70 2.15 3.70 -0.18
CA THR A 70 2.15 4.84 -1.10
C THR A 70 3.26 5.82 -0.81
N ASN A 71 3.75 5.86 0.43
CA ASN A 71 4.86 6.72 0.84
C ASN A 71 5.67 6.03 1.95
N VAL A 72 6.99 6.20 1.91
CA VAL A 72 7.92 5.79 2.98
C VAL A 72 8.84 6.96 3.26
N GLU A 73 8.89 7.36 4.52
CA GLU A 73 9.78 8.39 5.03
C GLU A 73 10.75 7.77 6.03
N SER A 74 12.02 8.15 5.95
CA SER A 74 13.02 7.82 6.96
C SER A 74 13.43 9.11 7.64
N HIS A 75 13.12 9.23 8.92
CA HIS A 75 13.55 10.37 9.71
C HIS A 75 14.95 10.12 10.25
N LYS A 76 15.75 11.19 10.33
CA LYS A 76 17.04 11.13 11.01
C LYS A 76 16.82 10.68 12.45
N PRO A 77 17.73 9.89 13.03
CA PRO A 77 17.58 9.41 14.39
C PRO A 77 17.41 10.58 15.34
N GLY A 78 16.48 10.45 16.30
CA GLY A 78 16.56 11.21 17.54
C GLY A 78 17.77 10.75 18.36
N LYS A 79 17.93 11.28 19.59
CA LYS A 79 19.07 11.04 20.50
C LYS A 79 19.49 9.57 20.73
N GLU A 80 18.72 8.59 20.26
CA GLU A 80 18.88 7.14 20.49
C GLU A 80 19.46 6.36 19.28
N GLU A 81 20.06 7.04 18.29
CA GLU A 81 20.78 6.42 17.14
C GLU A 81 19.95 5.54 16.19
N GLN A 82 18.68 5.26 16.49
CA GLN A 82 17.79 4.50 15.61
C GLN A 82 17.02 5.41 14.63
N HIS A 83 17.13 5.08 13.34
CA HIS A 83 16.31 5.72 12.30
C HIS A 83 14.85 5.30 12.46
N VAL A 84 13.97 6.27 12.62
CA VAL A 84 12.53 6.01 12.63
C VAL A 84 12.01 6.10 11.20
N MET A 85 11.42 5.01 10.74
CA MET A 85 10.71 4.88 9.49
C MET A 85 9.22 5.13 9.71
N ALA A 86 8.65 5.91 8.81
CA ALA A 86 7.23 6.11 8.67
C ALA A 86 6.76 5.65 7.29
N ALA A 87 5.54 5.16 7.19
CA ALA A 87 4.91 4.87 5.91
C ALA A 87 3.42 5.15 5.95
N THR A 88 2.92 5.53 4.79
CA THR A 88 1.50 5.61 4.50
C THR A 88 1.13 4.45 3.58
N ALA A 89 0.03 3.77 3.87
CA ALA A 89 -0.48 2.67 3.05
C ALA A 89 -1.97 2.80 2.79
N THR A 90 -2.39 2.42 1.59
CA THR A 90 -3.80 2.30 1.20
C THR A 90 -4.24 0.85 1.34
N PHE A 91 -5.40 0.62 1.94
CA PHE A 91 -6.00 -0.71 2.11
C PHE A 91 -7.05 -0.99 1.04
N TYR A 92 -7.12 -2.26 0.63
CA TYR A 92 -7.99 -2.73 -0.44
C TYR A 92 -8.91 -3.84 0.04
N HIS A 93 -10.20 -3.71 -0.26
CA HIS A 93 -11.23 -4.72 -0.02
C HIS A 93 -11.76 -5.24 -1.36
N ILE A 94 -12.41 -6.40 -1.33
CA ILE A 94 -13.14 -6.94 -2.48
C ILE A 94 -14.45 -6.17 -2.61
N ASN A 95 -14.68 -5.56 -3.78
CA ASN A 95 -16.02 -5.08 -4.09
C ASN A 95 -16.91 -6.28 -4.45
N HIS A 96 -17.68 -6.76 -3.46
CA HIS A 96 -18.50 -7.95 -3.61
C HIS A 96 -19.51 -7.86 -4.77
N LYS A 97 -20.06 -6.67 -5.05
CA LYS A 97 -20.97 -6.48 -6.17
C LYS A 97 -20.28 -6.79 -7.50
N VAL A 98 -19.08 -6.24 -7.70
CA VAL A 98 -18.31 -6.48 -8.93
C VAL A 98 -17.77 -7.92 -9.01
N ALA A 99 -17.42 -8.50 -7.87
CA ALA A 99 -16.84 -9.83 -7.78
C ALA A 99 -17.85 -10.98 -7.99
N TYR A 100 -19.13 -10.76 -7.63
CA TYR A 100 -20.10 -11.85 -7.52
C TYR A 100 -21.45 -11.61 -8.21
N ASP A 101 -21.78 -10.36 -8.59
CA ASP A 101 -22.99 -10.06 -9.40
C ASP A 101 -22.73 -10.30 -10.89
#